data_AF-A0A2V1DE05-F1
#
_entry.id   AF-A0A2V1DE05-F1
#
_cell.length_a   1.000
_cell.length_b   1.000
_cell.length_c   1.000
_cell.angle_alpha   90.00
_cell.angle_beta   90.00
_cell.angle_gamma   90.00
#
_symmetry.space_group_name_H-M   'P 1'
#
loop_
_entity.id
_entity.type
_entity.pdbx_description
1 polymer ?
#
loop_
_entity_poly.entity_id
_entity_poly.type
_entity_poly.pdbx_seq_one_letter_code
_entity_poly.pdbx_strand_id
1 'polypeptide(L)'
;DVEWLRRQLAWWTKRCGICEETGDGQSGHDVRQCWRPESEPAKDMIKAVEAKIEFEKYSGCYWCGVPQEICNRWEDNGRGRYQRAEGGHCQYQGVLVGGFFGLVYGSKDGAVERWVARLVEQGIHAGSMEELARHLGRKQQLEYVESNQLV
;
A
#
# COMPACT_ATOMS: atom_id res chain seq x y z
N ASP A 1 -3.63 -15.82 6.80
CA ASP A 1 -4.51 -15.47 7.94
C ASP A 1 -4.75 -13.97 7.95
N VAL A 2 -6.02 -13.54 8.06
CA VAL A 2 -6.42 -12.12 8.16
C VAL A 2 -5.79 -11.44 9.37
N GLU A 3 -5.69 -12.14 10.51
CA GLU A 3 -5.10 -11.58 11.72
C GLU A 3 -3.59 -11.36 11.59
N TRP A 4 -2.90 -12.21 10.85
CA TRP A 4 -1.51 -11.95 10.47
C TRP A 4 -1.38 -10.65 9.65
N LEU A 5 -2.26 -10.44 8.66
CA LEU A 5 -2.24 -9.22 7.85
C LEU A 5 -2.54 -7.98 8.71
N ARG A 6 -3.50 -8.06 9.64
CA ARG A 6 -3.76 -6.97 10.61
C ARG A 6 -2.51 -6.62 11.40
N ARG A 7 -1.77 -7.62 11.89
CA ARG A 7 -0.53 -7.40 12.64
C ARG A 7 0.55 -6.75 11.79
N GLN A 8 0.69 -7.15 10.52
CA GLN A 8 1.64 -6.51 9.61
C GLN A 8 1.27 -5.04 9.36
N LEU A 9 0.00 -4.74 9.08
CA LEU A 9 -0.47 -3.37 8.87
C LEU A 9 -0.28 -2.49 10.12
N ALA A 10 -0.58 -3.03 11.30
CA ALA A 10 -0.35 -2.36 12.56
C ALA A 10 1.15 -2.11 12.81
N TRP A 11 2.00 -3.11 12.53
CA TRP A 11 3.45 -2.98 12.65
C TRP A 11 3.98 -1.85 11.77
N TRP A 12 3.59 -1.81 10.49
CA TRP A 12 4.05 -0.80 9.54
C TRP A 12 3.48 0.61 9.76
N THR A 13 2.54 0.78 10.69
CA THR A 13 2.01 2.10 11.03
C THR A 13 3.11 2.96 11.63
N LYS A 14 3.39 4.11 11.00
CA LYS A 14 4.49 5.03 11.36
C LYS A 14 5.89 4.40 11.28
N ARG A 15 6.11 3.49 10.33
CA ARG A 15 7.43 2.94 10.00
C ARG A 15 7.82 3.29 8.58
N CYS A 16 9.09 3.63 8.39
CA CYS A 16 9.62 4.03 7.09
C CYS A 16 10.45 2.87 6.51
N GLY A 17 10.03 2.31 5.37
CA GLY A 17 10.76 1.20 4.72
C GLY A 17 12.22 1.51 4.43
N ILE A 18 12.57 2.77 4.14
CA ILE A 18 13.96 3.19 3.92
C ILE A 18 14.77 3.16 5.23
N CYS A 19 14.16 3.58 6.33
CA CYS A 19 14.79 3.51 7.64
C CYS A 19 14.89 2.06 8.14
N GLU A 20 13.90 1.19 7.85
CA GLU A 20 14.00 -0.26 8.13
C GLU A 20 15.25 -0.87 7.50
N GLU A 21 15.46 -0.64 6.20
CA GLU A 21 16.58 -1.19 5.43
C GLU A 21 17.95 -0.67 5.91
N THR A 22 17.97 0.43 6.66
CA THR A 22 19.20 1.00 7.23
C THR A 22 19.37 0.70 8.72
N GLY A 23 18.49 -0.14 9.30
CA GLY A 23 18.53 -0.53 10.71
C GLY A 23 17.94 0.50 11.69
N ASP A 24 17.26 1.52 11.17
CA ASP A 24 16.66 2.65 11.91
C ASP A 24 15.12 2.62 11.85
N GLY A 25 14.55 1.41 11.78
CA GLY A 25 13.11 1.20 11.62
C GLY A 25 12.22 1.72 12.75
N GLN A 26 12.80 2.00 13.92
CA GLN A 26 12.10 2.56 15.08
C GLN A 26 12.01 4.09 15.07
N SER A 27 12.40 4.72 13.96
CA SER A 27 12.40 6.18 13.79
C SER A 27 11.02 6.86 13.83
N GLY A 28 9.94 6.10 14.01
CA GLY A 28 8.62 6.61 14.42
C GLY A 28 7.89 7.47 13.38
N HIS A 29 8.24 7.33 12.11
CA HIS A 29 7.68 8.09 11.00
C HIS A 29 7.39 7.22 9.78
N ASP A 30 6.44 7.65 8.96
CA ASP A 30 6.20 7.08 7.62
C ASP A 30 7.18 7.70 6.60
N VAL A 31 7.44 7.01 5.48
CA VAL A 31 8.35 7.50 4.42
C VAL A 31 8.05 8.92 3.92
N ARG A 32 6.78 9.36 3.95
CA ARG A 32 6.38 10.74 3.59
C ARG A 32 7.04 11.79 4.50
N GLN A 33 7.41 11.41 5.72
CA GLN A 33 8.01 12.25 6.74
C GLN A 33 9.52 11.99 6.92
N CYS A 34 10.12 11.10 6.13
CA CYS A 34 11.53 10.75 6.27
C CYS A 34 12.44 11.94 5.94
N TRP A 35 13.50 12.16 6.71
CA TRP A 35 14.47 13.25 6.47
C TRP A 35 15.61 12.85 5.53
N ARG A 36 15.73 11.56 5.22
CA ARG A 36 16.83 11.01 4.44
C ARG A 36 16.70 11.41 2.96
N PRO A 37 17.75 11.91 2.29
CA PRO A 37 17.68 12.27 0.87
C PRO A 37 17.21 11.12 -0.04
N GLU A 38 17.53 9.88 0.33
CA GLU A 38 17.12 8.66 -0.37
C GLU A 38 15.60 8.47 -0.41
N SER A 39 14.85 9.18 0.44
CA SER A 39 13.39 9.11 0.48
C SER A 39 12.68 9.98 -0.56
N GLU A 40 13.36 10.96 -1.18
CA GLU A 40 12.71 11.88 -2.11
C GLU A 40 12.06 11.17 -3.32
N PRO A 41 12.73 10.22 -4.00
CA PRO A 41 12.09 9.50 -5.11
C PRO A 41 10.83 8.71 -4.67
N ALA A 42 10.86 8.13 -3.47
CA ALA A 42 9.71 7.42 -2.91
C ALA A 42 8.55 8.38 -2.62
N LYS A 43 8.83 9.54 -2.03
CA LYS A 43 7.81 10.56 -1.74
C LYS A 43 7.11 11.06 -2.98
N ASP A 44 7.86 11.32 -4.05
CA ASP A 44 7.30 11.79 -5.31
C ASP A 44 6.45 10.71 -5.97
N MET A 45 6.91 9.46 -5.95
CA MET A 45 6.15 8.32 -6.46
C MET A 45 4.84 8.10 -5.68
N ILE A 46 4.90 8.17 -4.34
CA ILE A 46 3.73 8.06 -3.47
C ILE A 46 2.69 9.13 -3.83
N LYS A 47 3.10 10.40 -3.91
CA LYS A 47 2.19 11.50 -4.29
C LYS A 47 1.56 11.25 -5.66
N ALA A 48 2.36 10.82 -6.64
CA ALA A 48 1.89 10.58 -8.01
C ALA A 48 0.90 9.42 -8.09
N VAL A 49 1.12 8.33 -7.34
CA VAL A 49 0.20 7.20 -7.28
C VAL A 49 -1.06 7.54 -6.49
N GLU A 50 -0.95 8.15 -5.31
CA GLU A 50 -2.12 8.51 -4.48
C GLU A 50 -3.07 9.47 -5.20
N ALA A 51 -2.55 10.33 -6.08
CA ALA A 51 -3.36 11.23 -6.89
C ALA A 51 -4.15 10.53 -8.03
N LYS A 52 -3.82 9.28 -8.37
CA LYS A 52 -4.35 8.57 -9.55
C LYS A 52 -4.96 7.21 -9.25
N ILE A 53 -4.62 6.60 -8.11
CA ILE A 53 -5.05 5.24 -7.80
C ILE A 53 -6.56 5.19 -7.54
N GLU A 54 -7.23 4.29 -8.24
CA GLU A 54 -8.63 3.96 -8.02
C GLU A 54 -8.73 2.47 -7.69
N PHE A 55 -9.36 2.16 -6.56
CA PHE A 55 -9.54 0.78 -6.14
C PHE A 55 -10.80 0.20 -6.78
N GLU A 56 -10.65 -0.94 -7.46
CA GLU A 56 -11.79 -1.70 -7.98
C GLU A 56 -12.81 -2.06 -6.88
N LYS A 57 -14.05 -2.32 -7.28
CA LYS A 57 -15.13 -2.61 -6.32
C LYS A 57 -14.79 -3.85 -5.48
N TYR A 58 -14.82 -3.68 -4.17
CA TYR A 58 -14.46 -4.71 -3.18
C TYR A 58 -12.99 -5.16 -3.22
N SER A 59 -12.07 -4.40 -3.84
CA SER A 59 -10.61 -4.67 -3.76
C SER A 59 -9.94 -4.05 -2.52
N GLY A 60 -10.70 -3.34 -1.69
CA GLY A 60 -10.18 -2.70 -0.48
C GLY A 60 -11.02 -1.50 -0.04
N CYS A 61 -10.54 -0.83 0.99
CA CYS A 61 -11.06 0.46 1.42
C CYS A 61 -10.65 1.54 0.42
N TYR A 62 -11.62 2.29 -0.10
CA TYR A 62 -11.38 3.33 -1.12
C TYR A 62 -10.48 4.50 -0.67
N TRP A 63 -10.09 4.56 0.60
CA TRP A 63 -9.25 5.64 1.15
C TRP A 63 -7.84 5.20 1.57
N CYS A 64 -7.67 3.97 2.05
CA CYS A 64 -6.36 3.49 2.50
C CYS A 64 -5.91 2.21 1.82
N GLY A 65 -6.71 1.64 0.92
CA GLY A 65 -6.40 0.45 0.15
C GLY A 65 -6.43 -0.87 0.93
N VAL A 66 -6.36 -0.87 2.27
CA VAL A 66 -6.41 -2.14 3.03
C VAL A 66 -7.75 -2.85 2.82
N PRO A 67 -7.81 -4.19 2.96
CA PRO A 67 -9.07 -4.92 2.82
C PRO A 67 -10.20 -4.35 3.67
N GLN A 68 -11.42 -4.36 3.13
CA GLN A 68 -12.59 -3.78 3.82
C GLN A 68 -12.85 -4.48 5.16
N GLU A 69 -12.64 -5.79 5.22
CA GLU A 69 -12.68 -6.58 6.46
C GLU A 69 -11.77 -6.04 7.57
N ILE A 70 -10.65 -5.45 7.18
CA ILE A 70 -9.61 -4.99 8.10
C ILE A 70 -9.82 -3.54 8.51
N CYS A 71 -10.34 -2.70 7.62
CA CYS A 71 -10.44 -1.26 7.81
C CYS A 71 -11.61 -0.87 8.73
N ASN A 72 -11.36 -0.06 9.77
CA ASN A 72 -12.40 0.40 10.71
C ASN A 72 -13.45 1.34 10.07
N ARG A 73 -13.25 1.74 8.81
CA ARG A 73 -14.23 2.52 8.03
C ARG A 73 -15.39 1.65 7.53
N TRP A 74 -15.24 0.33 7.61
CA TRP A 74 -16.17 -0.66 7.09
C TRP A 74 -16.63 -1.60 8.20
N GLU A 75 -17.85 -2.08 8.07
CA GLU A 75 -18.45 -3.11 8.90
C GLU A 75 -19.18 -4.13 8.01
N ASP A 76 -19.33 -5.35 8.51
CA ASP A 76 -20.11 -6.38 7.82
C ASP A 76 -21.57 -5.95 7.72
N ASN A 77 -22.16 -6.09 6.52
CA ASN A 77 -23.57 -5.74 6.28
C ASN A 77 -24.55 -6.92 6.43
N GLY A 78 -24.07 -8.07 6.90
CA GLY A 78 -24.82 -9.32 7.06
C GLY A 78 -25.13 -10.06 5.76
N ARG A 79 -24.59 -9.62 4.62
CA ARG A 79 -24.86 -10.19 3.27
C ARG A 79 -23.58 -10.63 2.57
N GLY A 80 -22.52 -10.94 3.33
CA GLY A 80 -21.21 -11.33 2.79
C GLY A 80 -20.49 -10.19 2.07
N ARG A 81 -20.77 -8.94 2.45
CA ARG A 81 -20.18 -7.70 1.91
C ARG A 81 -20.04 -6.69 3.04
N TYR A 82 -19.48 -5.52 2.72
CA TYR A 82 -19.22 -4.46 3.68
C TYR A 82 -20.03 -3.20 3.39
N GLN A 83 -20.40 -2.49 4.45
CA GLN A 83 -20.99 -1.16 4.41
C GLN A 83 -20.13 -0.18 5.22
N ARG A 84 -20.35 1.12 5.05
CA ARG A 84 -19.63 2.14 5.83
C ARG A 84 -20.10 2.09 7.28
N ALA A 85 -19.17 1.92 8.20
CA ALA A 85 -19.43 2.02 9.63
C ALA A 85 -19.68 3.48 10.02
N GLU A 86 -20.63 3.71 10.93
CA GLU A 86 -20.87 5.03 11.52
C GLU A 86 -19.65 5.48 12.34
N GLY A 87 -19.12 6.68 12.06
CA GLY A 87 -17.90 7.18 12.71
C GLY A 87 -16.61 6.45 12.34
N GLY A 88 -16.65 5.50 11.39
CA GLY A 88 -15.49 4.71 10.98
C GLY A 88 -14.39 5.54 10.31
N HIS A 89 -13.14 5.26 10.66
CA HIS A 89 -11.95 5.92 10.12
C HIS A 89 -10.91 4.91 9.61
N CYS A 90 -10.01 5.35 8.74
CA CYS A 90 -8.93 4.52 8.23
C CYS A 90 -7.77 4.49 9.24
N GLN A 91 -7.66 3.41 10.01
CA GLN A 91 -6.58 3.25 11.00
C GLN A 91 -5.21 2.97 10.36
N TYR A 92 -5.18 2.58 9.09
CA TYR A 92 -3.95 2.27 8.32
C TYR A 92 -3.75 3.22 7.14
N GLN A 93 -4.17 4.48 7.25
CA GLN A 93 -4.02 5.46 6.18
C GLN A 93 -2.55 5.61 5.79
N GLY A 94 -2.27 5.55 4.48
CA GLY A 94 -0.93 5.70 3.92
C GLY A 94 0.00 4.50 4.06
N VAL A 95 -0.37 3.48 4.85
CA VAL A 95 0.49 2.32 5.16
C VAL A 95 0.80 1.49 3.92
N LEU A 96 -0.18 1.16 3.09
CA LEU A 96 0.07 0.33 1.90
C LEU A 96 0.98 1.03 0.89
N VAL A 97 0.58 2.22 0.43
CA VAL A 97 1.35 2.96 -0.59
C VAL A 97 2.72 3.37 -0.05
N GLY A 98 2.77 3.85 1.20
CA GLY A 98 4.01 4.29 1.84
C GLY A 98 4.96 3.14 2.14
N GLY A 99 4.45 2.04 2.68
CA GLY A 99 5.22 0.82 2.95
C GLY A 99 5.76 0.22 1.65
N PHE A 100 4.91 0.06 0.64
CA PHE A 100 5.28 -0.47 -0.66
C PHE A 100 6.44 0.31 -1.31
N PHE A 101 6.28 1.62 -1.48
CA PHE A 101 7.33 2.44 -2.09
C PHE A 101 8.54 2.64 -1.17
N GLY A 102 8.34 2.73 0.15
CA GLY A 102 9.44 2.77 1.10
C GLY A 102 10.34 1.55 1.01
N LEU A 103 9.77 0.36 0.85
CA LEU A 103 10.52 -0.89 0.66
C LEU A 103 11.19 -0.96 -0.72
N VAL A 104 10.45 -0.63 -1.78
CA VAL A 104 10.98 -0.65 -3.16
C VAL A 104 12.19 0.28 -3.32
N TYR A 105 12.11 1.52 -2.82
CA TYR A 105 13.18 2.50 -2.92
C TYR A 105 14.24 2.37 -1.81
N GLY A 106 13.91 1.74 -0.68
CA GLY A 106 14.87 1.50 0.41
C GLY A 106 15.82 0.33 0.15
N SER A 107 15.41 -0.62 -0.68
CA SER A 107 16.20 -1.82 -0.96
C SER A 107 17.45 -1.51 -1.79
N LYS A 108 18.60 -1.99 -1.33
CA LYS A 108 19.91 -1.74 -1.94
C LYS A 108 20.26 -2.72 -3.08
N ASP A 109 19.47 -3.77 -3.26
CA ASP A 109 19.82 -4.88 -4.13
C ASP A 109 19.15 -4.80 -5.51
N GLY A 110 18.87 -3.61 -6.04
CA GLY A 110 18.21 -3.44 -7.33
C GLY A 110 16.75 -3.90 -7.36
N ALA A 111 16.04 -3.77 -6.22
CA ALA A 111 14.63 -4.17 -6.13
C ALA A 111 13.73 -3.31 -7.01
N VAL A 112 14.09 -2.04 -7.23
CA VAL A 112 13.38 -1.14 -8.15
C VAL A 112 13.42 -1.71 -9.56
N GLU A 113 14.60 -2.10 -10.06
CA GLU A 113 14.79 -2.65 -11.40
C GLU A 113 14.04 -3.97 -11.56
N ARG A 114 14.09 -4.86 -10.56
CA ARG A 114 13.31 -6.11 -10.57
C ARG A 114 11.80 -5.85 -10.53
N TRP A 115 11.37 -4.84 -9.79
CA TRP A 115 9.96 -4.49 -9.74
C TRP A 115 9.49 -3.93 -11.07
N VAL A 116 10.25 -3.00 -11.66
CA VAL A 116 10.01 -2.45 -13.01
C VAL A 116 10.00 -3.56 -14.06
N ALA A 117 10.95 -4.49 -14.02
CA ALA A 117 11.00 -5.63 -14.95
C ALA A 117 9.71 -6.48 -14.87
N ARG A 118 9.23 -6.78 -13.66
CA ARG A 118 7.96 -7.50 -13.46
C ARG A 118 6.75 -6.73 -13.97
N LEU A 119 6.72 -5.40 -13.83
CA LEU A 119 5.64 -4.58 -14.42
C LEU A 119 5.65 -4.70 -15.94
N VAL A 120 6.82 -4.62 -16.58
CA VAL A 120 6.98 -4.76 -18.03
C VAL A 120 6.56 -6.15 -18.51
N GLU A 121 6.94 -7.21 -17.80
CA GLU A 121 6.49 -8.59 -18.09
C GLU A 121 4.97 -8.74 -18.04
N GLN A 122 4.30 -7.95 -17.20
CA GLN A 122 2.83 -7.90 -17.11
C GLN A 122 2.19 -6.96 -18.14
N GLY A 123 2.98 -6.42 -19.08
CA GLY A 123 2.52 -5.49 -20.11
C GLY A 123 2.19 -4.09 -19.59
N ILE A 124 2.68 -3.73 -18.40
CA ILE A 124 2.50 -2.40 -17.80
C ILE A 124 3.67 -1.53 -18.26
N HIS A 125 3.38 -0.42 -18.93
CA HIS A 125 4.42 0.49 -19.34
C HIS A 125 4.97 1.22 -18.12
N ALA A 126 6.22 0.92 -17.75
CA ALA A 126 6.88 1.46 -16.55
C ALA A 126 6.97 3.01 -16.53
N GLY A 127 6.86 3.68 -17.69
CA GLY A 127 6.79 5.14 -17.79
C GLY A 127 5.39 5.74 -17.64
N SER A 128 4.34 4.92 -17.57
CA SER A 128 2.95 5.38 -17.46
C SER A 128 2.47 5.30 -16.01
N MET A 129 2.45 6.46 -15.35
CA MET A 129 1.90 6.59 -14.00
C MET A 129 0.43 6.17 -13.91
N GLU A 130 -0.34 6.37 -14.97
CA GLU A 130 -1.75 5.99 -15.03
C GLU A 130 -1.93 4.48 -15.08
N GLU A 131 -1.13 3.78 -15.89
CA GLU A 131 -1.19 2.32 -15.95
C GLU A 131 -0.71 1.68 -14.66
N LEU A 132 0.35 2.23 -14.05
CA LEU A 132 0.82 1.80 -12.75
C LEU A 132 -0.27 1.96 -11.69
N ALA A 133 -0.86 3.16 -11.56
CA ALA A 133 -1.90 3.42 -10.57
C ALA A 133 -3.12 2.50 -10.78
N ARG A 134 -3.54 2.32 -12.03
CA ARG A 134 -4.62 1.38 -12.37
C ARG A 134 -4.26 -0.05 -11.99
N HIS A 135 -3.04 -0.50 -12.29
CA HIS A 135 -2.58 -1.84 -11.89
C HIS A 135 -2.64 -2.03 -10.38
N LEU A 136 -2.09 -1.08 -9.62
CA LEU A 136 -2.04 -1.15 -8.16
C LEU A 136 -3.45 -1.24 -7.52
N GLY A 137 -4.44 -0.60 -8.14
CA GLY A 137 -5.85 -0.64 -7.68
C GLY A 137 -6.64 -1.88 -8.08
N ARG A 138 -6.13 -2.72 -8.99
CA ARG A 138 -6.84 -3.92 -9.49
C ARG A 138 -7.05 -4.94 -8.39
N LYS A 139 -8.21 -5.60 -8.40
CA LYS A 139 -8.52 -6.68 -7.47
C LYS A 139 -7.57 -7.86 -7.63
N GLN A 140 -7.23 -8.46 -6.49
CA GLN A 140 -6.68 -9.82 -6.39
C GLN A 140 -7.42 -10.61 -5.31
N GLN A 141 -7.42 -11.94 -5.49
CA GLN A 141 -7.88 -12.87 -4.47
C GLN A 141 -6.66 -13.39 -3.70
N LEU A 142 -6.57 -13.06 -2.42
CA LEU A 142 -5.65 -13.73 -1.50
C LEU A 142 -6.38 -14.91 -0.85
N GLU A 143 -5.62 -15.83 -0.26
CA GLU A 143 -6.15 -17.06 0.35
C GLU A 143 -7.28 -16.80 1.36
N TYR A 144 -7.24 -15.66 2.06
CA TYR A 144 -8.19 -15.33 3.13
C TYR A 144 -8.97 -14.03 2.92
N VAL A 145 -8.64 -13.22 1.90
CA VAL A 145 -9.25 -11.90 1.72
C VAL A 145 -9.20 -11.42 0.28
N GLU A 146 -10.26 -10.73 -0.18
CA GLU A 146 -10.20 -9.93 -1.41
C GLU A 146 -9.41 -8.64 -1.16
N SER A 147 -8.46 -8.34 -2.03
CA SER A 147 -7.58 -7.17 -1.89
C SER A 147 -7.22 -6.57 -3.25
N ASN A 148 -6.23 -5.67 -3.26
CA ASN A 148 -5.63 -5.05 -4.45
C ASN A 148 -4.13 -5.32 -4.50
N GLN A 149 -3.48 -4.97 -5.61
CA GLN A 149 -2.07 -5.31 -5.89
C GLN A 149 -1.03 -4.61 -4.97
N LEU A 150 -1.44 -3.78 -4.00
CA LEU A 150 -0.54 -3.23 -2.97
C LEU A 150 -0.33 -4.18 -1.78
N VAL A 151 -1.15 -5.22 -1.63
CA VAL A 151 -1.14 -6.17 -0.50
C VAL A 151 -0.42 -7.46 -0.86
#